data_AF-A0A1T4QEB0-F1
#
_entry.id   AF-A0A1T4QEB0-F1
#
_cell.length_a   1.000
_cell.length_b   1.000
_cell.length_c   1.000
_cell.angle_alpha   90.00
_cell.angle_beta   90.00
_cell.angle_gamma   90.00
#
_symmetry.space_group_name_H-M   'P 1'
#
loop_
_entity.id
_entity.type
_entity.pdbx_description
1 polymer ?
#
loop_
_entity_poly.entity_id
_entity_poly.type
_entity_poly.pdbx_seq_one_letter_code
_entity_poly.pdbx_strand_id
1 'polypeptide(L)'
;MFDSARSEAAVDTDLIPYWIYEGSVRVERRVPMLPFSREVTRLAWLKRSLTVYRLAFGQPRQDDLLDYLQTLAGEGMDPSLLGDLQIRLEPGLPGGSEP
;
A
#
# COMPACT_ATOMS: atom_id res chain seq x y z
N MET A 1 13.01 3.13 -16.38
CA MET A 1 12.50 2.56 -15.12
C MET A 1 10.97 2.52 -15.14
N PHE A 2 10.28 3.67 -15.16
CA PHE A 2 8.82 3.69 -15.19
C PHE A 2 8.23 3.08 -16.47
N ASP A 3 8.85 3.32 -17.63
CA ASP A 3 8.44 2.68 -18.89
C ASP A 3 8.60 1.16 -18.84
N SER A 4 9.66 0.67 -18.17
CA SER A 4 9.91 -0.76 -17.97
C SER A 4 8.88 -1.37 -17.00
N ALA A 5 8.51 -0.66 -15.93
CA ALA A 5 7.44 -1.07 -15.02
C ALA A 5 6.08 -1.12 -15.73
N ARG A 6 5.79 -0.14 -16.59
CA ARG A 6 4.59 -0.10 -17.43
C ARG A 6 4.52 -1.27 -18.40
N SER A 7 5.62 -1.62 -19.08
CA SER A 7 5.63 -2.76 -20.01
C SER A 7 5.40 -4.13 -19.35
N GLU A 8 5.64 -4.24 -18.05
CA GLU A 8 5.46 -5.48 -17.29
C GLU A 8 4.17 -5.51 -16.45
N ALA A 9 3.44 -4.39 -16.37
CA ALA A 9 2.18 -4.36 -15.65
C ALA A 9 1.13 -5.20 -16.36
N ALA A 10 0.36 -5.99 -15.60
CA ALA A 10 -0.71 -6.81 -16.15
C ALA A 10 -1.80 -5.98 -16.84
N VAL A 11 -1.93 -4.71 -16.45
CA VAL A 11 -2.86 -3.75 -17.02
C VAL A 11 -2.12 -2.43 -17.24
N ASP A 12 -2.02 -1.98 -18.49
CA ASP A 12 -1.49 -0.64 -18.79
C ASP A 12 -2.62 0.38 -18.68
N THR A 13 -2.77 0.95 -17.48
CA THR A 13 -3.66 2.10 -17.25
C THR A 13 -2.85 3.28 -16.72
N ASP A 14 -3.32 4.49 -17.00
CA ASP A 14 -2.79 5.71 -16.38
C ASP A 14 -3.16 5.83 -14.88
N LEU A 15 -3.94 4.88 -14.34
CA LEU A 15 -4.33 4.83 -12.94
C LEU A 15 -3.26 4.19 -12.04
N ILE A 16 -2.25 3.51 -12.60
CA ILE A 16 -1.18 2.87 -11.81
C ILE A 16 -0.09 3.90 -11.50
N PRO A 17 0.13 4.26 -10.23
CA PRO A 17 1.24 5.11 -9.85
C PRO A 17 2.54 4.30 -9.83
N TYR A 18 3.25 4.24 -10.96
CA TYR A 18 4.45 3.41 -11.14
C TYR A 18 5.62 3.70 -10.16
N TRP A 19 5.59 4.82 -9.45
CA TRP A 19 6.53 5.12 -8.35
C TRP A 19 6.27 4.34 -7.04
N ILE A 20 5.15 3.60 -6.98
CA ILE A 20 4.74 2.72 -5.87
C ILE A 20 4.50 1.29 -6.38
N TYR A 21 4.67 1.02 -7.68
CA TYR A 21 4.43 -0.29 -8.25
C TYR A 21 5.34 -1.37 -7.63
N GLU A 22 4.75 -2.47 -7.18
CA GLU A 22 5.40 -3.60 -6.51
C GLU A 22 5.56 -4.81 -7.46
N GLY A 23 5.90 -4.56 -8.73
CA GLY A 23 6.22 -5.61 -9.70
C GLY A 23 7.71 -5.94 -9.77
N SER A 24 8.11 -6.63 -10.84
CA SER A 24 9.51 -7.04 -11.05
C SER A 24 10.45 -5.83 -11.21
N VAL A 25 9.95 -4.75 -11.84
CA VAL A 25 10.60 -3.43 -11.84
C VAL A 25 9.94 -2.52 -10.82
N ARG A 26 10.65 -2.21 -9.72
CA ARG A 26 10.14 -1.37 -8.62
C ARG A 26 11.19 -0.46 -8.01
N VAL A 27 10.74 0.56 -7.27
CA VAL A 27 11.61 1.45 -6.49
C VAL A 27 11.96 0.79 -5.16
N GLU A 28 13.23 0.40 -5.00
CA GLU A 28 13.72 -0.13 -3.72
C GLU A 28 14.10 1.01 -2.76
N ARG A 29 13.65 0.87 -1.51
CA ARG A 29 14.02 1.77 -0.42
C ARG A 29 14.85 0.98 0.59
N ARG A 30 16.13 1.30 0.71
CA ARG A 30 17.05 0.63 1.64
C ARG A 30 17.22 1.48 2.89
N VAL A 31 16.98 0.88 4.05
CA VAL A 31 17.18 1.50 5.37
C VAL A 31 18.29 0.74 6.09
N PRO A 32 19.46 1.35 6.34
CA PRO A 32 20.56 0.68 7.03
C PRO A 32 20.20 0.36 8.49
N MET A 33 20.23 -0.93 8.85
CA MET A 33 19.93 -1.40 10.21
C MET A 33 21.23 -1.66 10.97
N LEU A 34 21.84 -0.60 11.49
CA LEU A 34 23.15 -0.70 12.17
C LEU A 34 23.01 -1.39 13.54
N PRO A 35 23.96 -2.25 13.95
CA PRO A 35 23.98 -2.85 15.29
C PRO A 35 23.93 -1.79 16.39
N PHE A 36 23.19 -2.06 17.46
CA PHE A 36 22.98 -1.13 18.59
C PHE A 36 22.36 0.23 18.23
N SER A 37 21.84 0.40 17.01
CA SER A 37 21.13 1.61 16.61
C SER A 37 19.65 1.57 16.95
N ARG A 38 19.02 2.76 16.97
CA ARG A 38 17.56 2.92 17.16
C ARG A 38 16.77 2.88 15.84
N GLU A 39 17.42 2.52 14.73
CA GLU A 39 16.84 2.63 13.39
C GLU A 39 15.62 1.73 13.19
N VAL A 40 15.60 0.53 13.82
CA VAL A 40 14.42 -0.36 13.82
C VAL A 40 13.20 0.38 14.36
N THR A 41 13.34 0.95 15.55
CA THR A 41 12.26 1.66 16.22
C THR A 41 11.89 2.92 15.46
N ARG A 42 12.87 3.72 15.02
CA ARG A 42 12.62 4.94 14.24
C ARG A 42 11.86 4.68 12.95
N LEU A 43 12.21 3.62 12.22
CA LEU A 43 11.51 3.24 11.00
C LEU A 43 10.05 2.89 11.27
N ALA A 44 9.78 2.13 12.34
CA ALA A 44 8.41 1.79 12.74
C ALA A 44 7.60 3.05 13.11
N TRP A 45 8.19 3.96 13.88
CA TRP A 45 7.56 5.25 14.22
C TRP A 45 7.30 6.12 12.99
N LEU A 46 8.28 6.22 12.08
CA LEU A 46 8.16 6.99 10.84
C LEU A 46 7.00 6.49 9.99
N LYS A 47 6.88 5.16 9.81
CA LYS A 47 5.76 4.55 9.07
C LYS A 47 4.41 4.92 9.70
N ARG A 48 4.28 4.78 11.02
CA ARG A 48 3.04 5.13 11.74
C ARG A 48 2.70 6.62 11.61
N SER A 49 3.68 7.51 11.77
CA SER A 49 3.46 8.96 11.61
C SER A 49 3.04 9.32 10.19
N LEU A 50 3.62 8.67 9.17
CA LEU A 50 3.26 8.88 7.77
C LEU A 50 1.82 8.45 7.48
N THR A 51 1.38 7.32 8.03
CA THR A 51 -0.02 6.87 7.95
C THR A 51 -0.98 7.89 8.54
N VAL A 52 -0.72 8.37 9.77
CA VAL A 52 -1.55 9.39 10.43
C VAL A 52 -1.58 10.69 9.62
N TYR A 53 -0.44 11.12 9.08
CA TYR A 53 -0.36 12.29 8.22
C TYR A 53 -1.23 12.12 6.95
N ARG A 54 -1.10 11.00 6.23
CA ARG A 54 -1.90 10.71 5.01
C ARG A 54 -3.39 10.68 5.30
N LEU A 55 -3.79 10.10 6.44
CA LEU A 55 -5.18 10.07 6.89
C LEU A 55 -5.73 11.48 7.07
N ALA A 56 -4.99 12.37 7.74
CA ALA A 56 -5.43 13.74 8.00
C ALA A 56 -5.66 14.57 6.72
N PHE A 57 -4.93 14.28 5.65
CA PHE A 57 -5.05 14.97 4.36
C PHE A 57 -6.03 14.29 3.38
N GLY A 58 -6.75 13.24 3.80
CA GLY A 58 -7.66 12.51 2.92
C GLY A 58 -6.95 11.76 1.79
N GLN A 59 -5.65 11.49 1.95
CA GLN A 59 -4.83 10.69 1.04
C GLN A 59 -4.40 9.35 1.65
N PRO A 60 -5.19 8.66 2.49
CA PRO A 60 -4.77 7.35 2.96
C PRO A 60 -4.72 6.41 1.75
N ARG A 61 -3.60 5.69 1.60
CA ARG A 61 -3.67 4.45 0.82
C ARG A 61 -4.59 3.52 1.59
N GLN A 62 -5.39 2.72 0.87
CA GLN A 62 -6.30 1.78 1.53
C GLN A 62 -5.53 0.90 2.52
N ASP A 63 -4.37 0.38 2.13
CA ASP A 63 -3.50 -0.40 3.02
C ASP A 63 -3.07 0.36 4.29
N ASP A 64 -2.70 1.65 4.17
CA ASP A 64 -2.31 2.49 5.32
C ASP A 64 -3.49 2.63 6.32
N LEU A 65 -4.72 2.77 5.81
CA LEU A 65 -5.93 2.85 6.63
C LEU A 65 -6.24 1.52 7.31
N LEU A 66 -6.14 0.40 6.58
CA LEU A 66 -6.39 -0.93 7.13
C LEU A 66 -5.38 -1.27 8.25
N ASP A 67 -4.09 -1.01 8.05
CA ASP A 67 -3.05 -1.19 9.08
C ASP A 67 -3.31 -0.34 10.33
N TYR A 68 -3.81 0.90 10.14
CA TYR A 68 -4.18 1.78 11.24
C TYR A 68 -5.39 1.26 12.00
N LEU A 69 -6.43 0.80 11.29
CA LEU A 69 -7.62 0.20 11.89
C LEU A 69 -7.29 -1.09 12.65
N GLN A 70 -6.42 -1.96 12.14
CA GLN A 70 -5.92 -3.12 12.88
C GLN A 70 -5.23 -2.72 14.18
N THR A 71 -4.39 -1.67 14.13
CA THR A 71 -3.70 -1.16 15.32
C THR A 71 -4.70 -0.67 16.38
N LEU A 72 -5.82 -0.05 15.97
CA LEU A 72 -6.85 0.48 16.88
C LEU A 72 -7.80 -0.59 17.40
N ALA A 73 -8.15 -1.58 16.57
CA ALA A 73 -9.17 -2.57 16.89
C ALA A 73 -8.69 -3.66 17.87
N GLY A 74 -7.38 -3.79 18.08
CA GLY A 74 -6.81 -4.77 19.02
C GLY A 74 -7.08 -6.22 18.63
N GLU A 75 -6.97 -7.14 19.59
CA GLU A 75 -7.10 -8.61 19.36
C GLU A 75 -8.52 -9.09 18.98
N GLY A 76 -9.51 -8.19 18.90
CA GLY A 76 -10.92 -8.53 18.69
C GLY A 76 -11.44 -8.42 17.25
N MET A 77 -10.63 -7.91 16.31
CA MET A 77 -11.06 -7.72 14.91
C MET A 77 -10.43 -8.77 14.00
N ASP A 78 -11.27 -9.50 13.29
CA ASP A 78 -10.83 -10.45 12.27
C ASP A 78 -10.16 -9.67 11.11
N PRO A 79 -8.88 -9.93 10.79
CA PRO A 79 -8.20 -9.28 9.68
C PRO A 79 -8.89 -9.49 8.33
N SER A 80 -9.69 -10.54 8.18
CA SER A 80 -10.43 -10.81 6.94
C SER A 80 -11.55 -9.78 6.68
N LEU A 81 -12.21 -9.26 7.73
CA LEU A 81 -13.25 -8.22 7.62
C LEU A 81 -12.72 -6.91 7.01
N LEU A 82 -11.43 -6.63 7.18
CA LEU A 82 -10.80 -5.44 6.62
C LEU A 82 -10.62 -5.53 5.10
N GLY A 83 -10.46 -6.75 4.56
CA GLY A 83 -10.42 -6.99 3.12
C GLY A 83 -11.75 -6.62 2.45
N ASP A 84 -12.87 -6.86 3.13
CA ASP A 84 -14.21 -6.56 2.62
C ASP A 84 -14.50 -5.05 2.57
N LEU A 85 -13.78 -4.24 3.34
CA LEU A 85 -13.90 -2.78 3.35
C LEU A 85 -13.10 -2.10 2.23
N GLN A 86 -12.33 -2.87 1.45
CA GLN A 86 -11.49 -2.34 0.39
C GLN A 86 -12.31 -1.88 -0.82
N ILE A 87 -12.23 -0.59 -1.16
CA ILE A 87 -12.93 -0.04 -2.33
C ILE A 87 -12.10 -0.34 -3.59
N ARG A 88 -12.50 -1.33 -4.39
CA ARG A 88 -11.84 -1.62 -5.66
C ARG A 88 -12.33 -0.70 -6.76
N LEU A 89 -11.46 0.20 -7.19
CA LEU A 89 -11.71 1.15 -8.29
C LEU A 89 -11.05 0.70 -9.60
N GLU A 90 -10.44 -0.48 -9.63
CA GLU A 90 -9.88 -1.04 -10.85
C GLU A 90 -11.01 -1.29 -11.87
N PRO A 91 -10.81 -0.90 -13.14
CA PRO A 91 -11.79 -1.23 -14.17
C PRO A 91 -11.94 -2.75 -14.25
N GLY A 92 -13.19 -3.22 -14.30
CA GLY A 92 -13.46 -4.65 -14.49
C GLY A 92 -12.75 -5.17 -15.74
N LEU A 93 -12.15 -6.36 -15.64
CA LEU A 93 -11.49 -7.01 -16.77
C LEU A 93 -12.42 -7.00 -17.99
N PRO A 94 -11.97 -6.54 -19.18
CA PRO A 94 -12.76 -6.60 -20.39
C PRO A 94 -12.93 -8.08 -20.79
N GLY A 95 -14.01 -8.71 -20.34
CA GLY A 95 -14.29 -10.13 -20.60
C GLY A 95 -15.30 -10.80 -19.67
N GLY A 96 -15.73 -10.16 -18.58
CA GLY A 96 -16.86 -10.64 -17.78
C GLY A 96 -18.18 -10.22 -18.42
N SER A 97 -18.82 -11.12 -19.16
CA SER A 97 -20.20 -10.98 -19.63
C SER A 97 -21.15 -10.54 -18.50
N GLU A 98 -21.75 -9.36 -18.65
CA GLU A 98 -23.01 -9.02 -17.99
C GLU A 98 -24.13 -9.93 -18.54
N PRO A 99 -25.01 -10.48 -17.69
CA PRO A 99 -26.42 -10.65 -18.05
C PRO A 99 -27.20 -9.33 -17.92
#